data_AF-A0AAV9EVI0-F1
#
_entry.id   AF-A0AAV9EVI0-F1
#
_cell.length_a   1.000
_cell.length_b   1.000
_cell.length_c   1.000
_cell.angle_alpha   90.00
_cell.angle_beta   90.00
_cell.angle_gamma   90.00
#
_symmetry.space_group_name_H-M   'P 1'
#
loop_
_entity.id
_entity.type
_entity.pdbx_description
1 polymer ?
#
loop_
_entity_poly.entity_id
_entity_poly.type
_entity_poly.pdbx_seq_one_letter_code
_entity_poly.pdbx_strand_id
1 'polypeptide(L)'
;MVHFSPKVISGHKPFKCFNIWYAHPSIIHMVESTWQTEVAGTPQYRLAIRLQLVKSALKCWNREVFGNVHQKLKHSRDHLALIQRLLHDNPLDLAMISQENEVHLNYANLLVKEESFIRQKSKQNSIQLGDSNSPIFMP
;
A
#
# COMPACT_ATOMS: atom_id res chain seq x y z
N MET A 1 -16.58 -41.26 -7.49
CA MET A 1 -16.98 -39.94 -6.96
C MET A 1 -15.78 -39.38 -6.21
N VAL A 2 -14.94 -38.58 -6.87
CA VAL A 2 -13.70 -38.08 -6.27
C VAL A 2 -13.96 -36.69 -5.70
N HIS A 3 -13.98 -36.58 -4.38
CA HIS A 3 -14.08 -35.31 -3.67
C HIS A 3 -12.74 -34.56 -3.78
N PHE A 4 -12.71 -33.47 -4.53
CA PHE A 4 -11.64 -32.48 -4.42
C PHE A 4 -11.92 -31.61 -3.20
N SER A 5 -11.29 -31.96 -2.08
CA SER A 5 -11.23 -31.06 -0.93
C SER A 5 -10.39 -29.83 -1.32
N PRO A 6 -10.83 -28.59 -1.04
CA PRO A 6 -10.04 -27.41 -1.33
C PRO A 6 -8.77 -27.48 -0.51
N LYS A 7 -7.63 -27.61 -1.20
CA LYS A 7 -6.31 -27.60 -0.58
C LYS A 7 -6.11 -26.21 0.00
N VAL A 8 -6.39 -26.05 1.29
CA VAL A 8 -6.02 -24.84 2.04
C VAL A 8 -4.50 -24.75 1.96
N ILE A 9 -3.99 -23.89 1.09
CA ILE A 9 -2.56 -23.58 1.02
C ILE A 9 -2.24 -22.76 2.28
N SER A 10 -2.03 -23.46 3.39
CA SER A 10 -1.38 -22.93 4.59
C SER A 10 0.09 -22.72 4.25
N GLY A 11 0.37 -21.60 3.58
CA GLY A 11 1.70 -21.16 3.20
C GLY A 11 1.89 -19.69 3.54
N HIS A 12 3.13 -19.27 3.77
CA HIS A 12 3.46 -17.86 3.99
C HIS A 12 2.83 -17.00 2.89
N LYS A 13 2.07 -15.99 3.29
CA LYS A 13 1.41 -15.07 2.35
C LYS A 13 2.46 -14.53 1.36
N PRO A 14 2.30 -14.76 0.05
CA PRO A 14 3.28 -14.32 -0.93
C PRO A 14 3.41 -12.81 -0.87
N PHE A 15 4.62 -12.32 -1.15
CA PHE A 15 4.87 -10.89 -1.26
C PHE A 15 4.06 -10.32 -2.42
N LYS A 16 3.28 -9.27 -2.16
CA LYS A 16 2.43 -8.62 -3.15
C LYS A 16 3.01 -7.25 -3.47
N CYS A 17 3.28 -7.02 -4.75
CA CYS A 17 3.55 -5.68 -5.28
C CYS A 17 2.22 -4.97 -5.57
N PHE A 18 2.19 -3.66 -5.33
CA PHE A 18 1.03 -2.82 -5.66
C PHE A 18 1.39 -1.88 -6.80
N ASN A 19 0.44 -1.58 -7.68
CA ASN A 19 0.70 -0.78 -8.88
C ASN A 19 1.00 0.68 -8.51
N ILE A 20 0.39 1.15 -7.41
CA ILE A 20 0.64 2.46 -6.83
C ILE A 20 2.11 2.66 -6.42
N TRP A 21 2.85 1.56 -6.23
CA TRP A 21 4.26 1.64 -5.88
C TRP A 21 5.08 2.25 -7.01
N TYR A 22 4.80 1.89 -8.26
CA TYR A 22 5.52 2.37 -9.44
C TYR A 22 5.28 3.86 -9.72
N ALA A 23 4.18 4.42 -9.22
CA ALA A 23 3.89 5.85 -9.32
C ALA A 23 4.68 6.69 -8.30
N HIS A 24 5.25 6.06 -7.26
CA HIS A 24 6.00 6.78 -6.25
C HIS A 24 7.46 6.98 -6.69
N PRO A 25 7.96 8.22 -6.79
CA PRO A 25 9.27 8.50 -7.40
C PRO A 25 10.44 7.83 -6.67
N SER A 26 10.30 7.58 -5.36
CA SER A 26 11.38 6.99 -4.56
C SER A 26 11.54 5.47 -4.72
N ILE A 27 10.61 4.74 -5.38
CA ILE A 27 10.69 3.28 -5.41
C ILE A 27 11.92 2.80 -6.18
N ILE A 28 12.19 3.38 -7.34
CA ILE A 28 13.27 2.96 -8.23
C ILE A 28 14.60 3.16 -7.52
N HIS A 29 14.82 4.36 -6.97
CA HIS A 29 16.03 4.67 -6.21
C HIS A 29 16.23 3.73 -5.00
N MET A 30 15.17 3.41 -4.27
CA MET A 30 15.25 2.48 -3.13
C MET A 30 15.61 1.05 -3.58
N VAL A 31 15.04 0.58 -4.70
CA VAL A 31 15.37 -0.75 -5.24
C VAL A 31 16.80 -0.79 -5.76
N GLU A 32 17.25 0.23 -6.50
CA GLU A 32 18.61 0.31 -7.05
C GLU A 32 19.67 0.35 -5.95
N SER A 33 19.50 1.25 -4.97
CA SER A 33 20.42 1.34 -3.82
C SER A 33 20.50 0.03 -3.04
N THR A 34 19.36 -0.63 -2.82
CA THR A 34 19.34 -1.94 -2.14
C THR A 34 20.01 -3.02 -2.98
N TRP A 35 19.82 -3.01 -4.31
CA TRP A 35 20.38 -3.99 -5.23
C TRP A 35 21.91 -3.91 -5.36
N GLN A 36 22.46 -2.70 -5.22
CA GLN A 36 23.90 -2.45 -5.27
C GLN A 36 24.65 -2.94 -4.02
N THR A 37 23.94 -3.41 -2.98
CA THR A 37 24.58 -3.97 -1.78
C THR A 37 25.56 -5.08 -2.15
N GLU A 38 26.77 -4.97 -1.62
CA GLU A 38 27.82 -5.98 -1.78
C GLU A 38 27.44 -7.26 -1.02
N VAL A 39 27.52 -8.39 -1.71
CA VAL A 39 27.25 -9.70 -1.13
C VAL A 39 28.37 -10.64 -1.57
N ALA A 40 29.07 -11.25 -0.61
CA ALA A 40 30.08 -12.25 -0.87
C ALA A 40 29.44 -13.63 -1.13
N GLY A 41 30.14 -14.50 -1.87
CA GLY A 41 29.71 -15.88 -2.15
C GLY A 41 29.46 -16.14 -3.64
N THR A 42 28.83 -17.28 -3.93
CA THR A 42 28.57 -17.74 -5.30
C THR A 42 27.57 -16.83 -6.02
N PRO A 43 27.56 -16.76 -7.36
CA PRO A 43 26.59 -15.97 -8.11
C PRO A 43 25.13 -16.26 -7.72
N GLN A 44 24.77 -17.54 -7.52
CA GLN A 44 23.42 -17.93 -7.11
C GLN A 44 23.08 -17.40 -5.71
N TYR A 45 24.04 -17.49 -4.77
CA TYR A 45 23.86 -16.98 -3.41
C TYR A 45 23.70 -15.46 -3.40
N ARG A 46 24.55 -14.73 -4.14
CA ARG A 46 24.46 -13.26 -4.25
C ARG A 46 23.11 -12.81 -4.77
N LEU A 47 22.59 -13.49 -5.81
CA LEU A 47 21.26 -13.21 -6.35
C LEU A 47 20.17 -13.43 -5.29
N ALA A 48 20.19 -14.58 -4.60
CA ALA A 48 19.20 -14.90 -3.58
C ALA A 48 19.17 -13.87 -2.44
N ILE A 49 20.33 -13.45 -1.95
CA ILE A 49 20.45 -12.45 -0.88
C ILE A 49 19.97 -11.07 -1.36
N ARG A 50 20.38 -10.62 -2.54
CA ARG A 50 19.91 -9.33 -3.09
C ARG A 50 18.39 -9.28 -3.21
N LEU A 51 17.76 -10.37 -3.66
CA LEU A 51 16.30 -10.47 -3.71
C LEU A 51 15.66 -10.41 -2.30
N GLN A 52 16.28 -11.03 -1.30
CA GLN A 52 15.80 -10.94 0.09
C GLN A 52 15.94 -9.53 0.67
N LEU A 53 17.04 -8.84 0.37
CA LEU A 53 17.28 -7.46 0.77
C LEU A 53 16.23 -6.53 0.15
N VAL A 54 16.03 -6.59 -1.17
CA VAL A 54 15.02 -5.80 -1.87
C VAL A 54 13.62 -6.08 -1.34
N LYS A 55 13.27 -7.34 -1.10
CA LYS A 55 11.99 -7.72 -0.48
C LYS A 55 11.81 -7.08 0.90
N SER A 56 12.88 -7.02 1.70
CA SER A 56 12.83 -6.44 3.05
C SER A 56 12.73 -4.92 3.00
N ALA A 57 13.52 -4.27 2.15
CA ALA A 57 13.46 -2.84 1.90
C ALA A 57 12.08 -2.41 1.39
N LEU A 58 11.50 -3.13 0.42
CA LEU A 58 10.14 -2.88 -0.06
C LEU A 58 9.08 -3.00 1.04
N LYS A 59 9.21 -3.95 1.96
CA LYS A 59 8.27 -4.07 3.10
C LYS A 59 8.36 -2.86 4.02
N CYS A 60 9.57 -2.40 4.35
CA CYS A 60 9.79 -1.23 5.19
C CYS A 60 9.26 0.03 4.50
N TRP A 61 9.68 0.25 3.27
CA TRP A 61 9.24 1.35 2.42
C TRP A 61 7.72 1.39 2.26
N ASN A 62 7.09 0.23 1.99
CA ASN A 62 5.64 0.16 1.89
C ASN A 62 4.95 0.55 3.22
N ARG A 63 5.53 0.19 4.37
CA ARG A 63 5.00 0.61 5.67
C ARG A 63 5.15 2.12 5.90
N GLU A 64 6.29 2.68 5.56
CA GLU A 64 6.59 4.12 5.74
C GLU A 64 5.73 4.99 4.82
N VAL A 65 5.64 4.62 3.54
CA VAL A 65 4.92 5.39 2.52
C VAL A 65 3.42 5.15 2.59
N PHE A 66 2.98 3.89 2.67
CA PHE A 66 1.56 3.50 2.58
C PHE A 66 0.96 2.94 3.88
N GLY A 67 1.78 2.32 4.73
CA GLY A 67 1.32 1.62 5.95
C GLY A 67 0.68 2.51 7.00
N ASN A 68 0.83 3.83 6.88
CA ASN A 68 0.19 4.82 7.73
C ASN A 68 -0.98 5.54 7.07
N VAL A 69 -1.42 5.19 5.85
CA VAL A 69 -2.48 5.94 5.16
C VAL A 69 -3.77 5.97 5.98
N HIS A 70 -4.23 4.84 6.52
CA HIS A 70 -5.44 4.78 7.34
C HIS A 70 -5.32 5.61 8.63
N GLN A 71 -4.17 5.55 9.31
CA GLN A 71 -3.92 6.33 10.53
C GLN A 71 -3.77 7.83 10.23
N LYS A 72 -3.09 8.19 9.13
CA LYS A 72 -2.96 9.56 8.63
C LYS A 72 -4.32 10.13 8.23
N LEU A 73 -5.19 9.31 7.64
CA LEU A 73 -6.53 9.70 7.23
C LEU A 73 -7.44 9.94 8.44
N LYS A 74 -7.37 9.05 9.45
CA LYS A 74 -8.02 9.26 10.74
C LYS A 74 -7.54 10.56 11.40
N HIS A 75 -6.22 10.74 11.51
CA HIS A 75 -5.65 11.93 12.15
C HIS A 75 -6.01 13.23 11.39
N SER A 76 -5.93 13.22 10.06
CA SER A 76 -6.30 14.37 9.24
C SER A 76 -7.80 14.69 9.35
N ARG A 77 -8.67 13.68 9.43
CA ARG A 77 -10.11 13.86 9.70
C ARG A 77 -10.35 14.46 11.09
N ASP A 78 -9.68 13.95 12.12
CA ASP A 78 -9.83 14.46 13.49
C ASP A 78 -9.33 15.92 13.59
N HIS A 79 -8.23 16.24 12.91
CA HIS A 79 -7.68 17.59 12.83
C HIS A 79 -8.63 18.55 12.09
N LEU A 80 -9.21 18.10 10.97
CA LEU A 80 -10.20 18.88 10.24
C LEU A 80 -11.43 19.19 11.10
N ALA A 81 -11.95 18.19 11.82
CA ALA A 81 -13.08 18.38 12.73
C ALA A 81 -12.76 19.36 13.87
N LEU A 82 -11.52 19.39 14.33
CA LEU A 82 -11.06 20.36 15.33
C LEU A 82 -11.01 21.78 14.75
N ILE A 83 -10.42 21.97 13.57
CA ILE A 83 -10.37 23.29 12.91
C ILE A 83 -11.78 23.82 12.65
N GLN A 84 -12.70 22.96 12.18
CA GLN A 84 -14.09 23.33 11.94
C GLN A 84 -14.82 23.77 13.20
N ARG A 85 -14.52 23.15 14.36
CA ARG A 85 -15.05 23.60 15.65
C ARG A 85 -14.50 24.96 16.05
N LEU A 86 -13.19 25.18 15.89
CA LEU A 86 -12.56 26.45 16.22
C LEU A 86 -13.07 27.60 15.32
N LEU A 87 -13.30 27.33 14.04
CA LEU A 87 -13.90 28.28 13.09
C LEU A 87 -15.38 28.55 13.39
N HIS A 88 -16.11 27.60 13.97
CA HIS A 88 -17.48 27.84 14.42
C HIS A 88 -17.52 28.91 15.52
N ASP A 89 -16.55 28.88 16.44
CA ASP A 89 -16.45 29.84 17.54
C ASP A 89 -15.83 31.18 17.09
N ASN A 90 -14.97 31.18 16.06
CA ASN A 90 -14.39 32.39 15.47
C ASN A 90 -14.31 32.34 13.92
N PRO A 91 -15.38 32.72 13.21
CA PRO A 91 -15.51 32.50 11.76
C PRO A 91 -14.69 33.43 10.87
N LEU A 92 -14.03 34.47 11.43
CA LEU A 92 -13.27 35.46 10.65
C LEU A 92 -11.75 35.27 10.76
N ASP A 93 -11.29 34.18 11.39
CA ASP A 93 -9.87 33.87 11.49
C ASP A 93 -9.32 33.35 10.14
N LEU A 94 -8.76 34.28 9.37
CA LEU A 94 -8.15 34.00 8.07
C LEU A 94 -7.00 32.98 8.14
N ALA A 95 -6.26 32.92 9.26
CA ALA A 95 -5.19 31.94 9.42
C ALA A 95 -5.79 30.53 9.56
N MET A 96 -6.82 30.36 10.39
CA MET A 96 -7.54 29.10 10.51
C MET A 96 -8.24 28.66 9.22
N ILE A 97 -8.82 29.59 8.45
CA ILE A 97 -9.42 29.28 7.14
C ILE A 97 -8.36 28.75 6.15
N SER A 98 -7.17 29.36 6.13
CA SER A 98 -6.09 28.87 5.27
C SER A 98 -5.57 27.49 5.69
N GLN A 99 -5.45 27.25 7.00
CA GLN A 99 -5.08 25.96 7.56
C GLN A 99 -6.15 24.88 7.28
N GLU A 100 -7.44 25.22 7.34
CA GLU A 100 -8.53 24.33 6.99
C GLU A 100 -8.39 23.83 5.54
N ASN A 101 -8.14 24.75 4.60
CA ASN A 101 -7.95 24.43 3.20
C ASN A 101 -6.74 23.49 2.97
N GLU A 102 -5.62 23.74 3.64
CA GLU A 102 -4.43 22.88 3.54
C GLU A 102 -4.71 21.46 4.06
N VAL A 103 -5.35 21.35 5.23
CA VAL A 103 -5.73 20.05 5.82
C VAL A 103 -6.74 19.33 4.93
N HIS A 104 -7.71 20.05 4.36
CA HIS A 104 -8.67 19.50 3.40
C HIS A 104 -7.99 18.91 2.16
N LEU A 105 -7.06 19.65 1.55
CA LEU A 105 -6.30 19.18 0.38
C LEU A 105 -5.47 17.94 0.71
N ASN A 106 -4.81 17.94 1.87
CA ASN A 106 -4.05 16.76 2.32
C ASN A 106 -4.97 15.56 2.57
N TYR A 107 -6.13 15.76 3.20
CA TYR A 107 -7.13 14.71 3.42
C TYR A 107 -7.65 14.12 2.10
N ALA A 108 -7.99 14.97 1.13
CA ALA A 108 -8.42 14.54 -0.20
C ALA A 108 -7.34 13.71 -0.92
N ASN A 109 -6.08 14.12 -0.84
CA ASN A 109 -4.96 13.36 -1.40
C ASN A 109 -4.78 11.99 -0.72
N LEU A 110 -4.99 11.90 0.61
CA LEU A 110 -4.94 10.63 1.33
C LEU A 110 -6.10 9.71 0.94
N LEU A 111 -7.30 10.24 0.72
CA LEU A 111 -8.46 9.47 0.25
C LEU A 111 -8.21 8.83 -1.12
N VAL A 112 -7.65 9.58 -2.08
CA VAL A 112 -7.31 9.03 -3.41
C VAL A 112 -6.30 7.88 -3.30
N LYS A 113 -5.33 8.00 -2.39
CA LYS A 113 -4.34 6.93 -2.10
C LYS A 113 -5.01 5.70 -1.46
N GLU A 114 -5.96 5.89 -0.55
CA GLU A 114 -6.71 4.78 0.06
C GLU A 114 -7.63 4.11 -0.97
N GLU A 115 -8.35 4.88 -1.77
CA GLU A 115 -9.26 4.37 -2.80
C GLU A 115 -8.51 3.52 -3.84
N SER A 116 -7.38 4.01 -4.35
CA SER A 116 -6.55 3.28 -5.30
C SER A 116 -6.03 1.96 -4.72
N PHE A 117 -5.65 1.95 -3.43
CA PHE A 117 -5.28 0.73 -2.71
C PHE A 117 -6.45 -0.26 -2.59
N ILE A 118 -7.63 0.22 -2.18
CA ILE A 118 -8.85 -0.60 -2.06
C ILE A 118 -9.26 -1.16 -3.42
N ARG A 119 -9.23 -0.34 -4.47
CA ARG A 119 -9.57 -0.74 -5.84
C ARG A 119 -8.67 -1.87 -6.34
N GLN A 120 -7.37 -1.77 -6.11
CA GLN A 120 -6.44 -2.84 -6.48
C GLN A 120 -6.70 -4.12 -5.67
N LYS A 121 -6.94 -4.00 -4.38
CA LYS A 121 -7.27 -5.15 -3.51
C LYS A 121 -8.57 -5.83 -3.93
N SER A 122 -9.60 -5.05 -4.27
CA SER A 122 -10.88 -5.56 -4.78
C SER A 122 -10.71 -6.29 -6.11
N LYS A 123 -9.98 -5.71 -7.06
CA LYS A 123 -9.65 -6.38 -8.33
C LYS A 123 -8.91 -7.70 -8.12
N GLN A 124 -7.93 -7.73 -7.21
CA GLN A 124 -7.23 -8.98 -6.85
C GLN A 124 -8.19 -10.02 -6.26
N ASN A 125 -9.08 -9.61 -5.37
CA ASN A 125 -10.07 -10.53 -4.79
C ASN A 125 -11.05 -11.06 -5.84
N SER A 126 -11.49 -10.21 -6.79
CA SER A 126 -12.36 -10.61 -7.88
C SER A 126 -11.69 -11.63 -8.82
N ILE A 127 -10.41 -11.46 -9.13
CA ILE A 127 -9.64 -12.43 -9.92
C ILE A 127 -9.53 -13.76 -9.15
N GLN A 128 -9.20 -13.71 -7.85
CA GLN A 128 -9.10 -14.93 -7.03
C GLN A 128 -10.42 -15.70 -6.92
N LEU A 129 -11.54 -14.98 -6.75
CA LEU A 129 -12.87 -15.59 -6.67
C LEU A 129 -13.38 -16.06 -8.05
N GLY A 130 -13.04 -15.36 -9.12
CA GLY A 130 -13.31 -15.79 -10.51
C GLY A 130 -12.53 -17.04 -10.89
N ASP A 131 -11.24 -17.11 -10.55
CA ASP A 131 -10.39 -18.29 -10.76
C ASP A 131 -10.85 -19.48 -9.89
N SER A 132 -11.35 -19.21 -8.68
CA SER A 132 -11.93 -20.25 -7.80
C SER A 132 -13.28 -20.79 -8.30
N ASN A 133 -13.93 -20.09 -9.23
CA ASN A 133 -15.21 -20.45 -9.83
C ASN A 133 -15.09 -20.84 -11.32
N SER A 134 -13.89 -21.12 -11.82
CA SER A 134 -13.68 -21.58 -13.19
C SER A 134 -13.63 -23.12 -13.22
N PRO A 135 -14.70 -23.82 -13.66
CA PRO A 135 -14.62 -25.24 -14.01
C PRO A 135 -14.01 -25.34 -15.41
N ILE A 136 -12.76 -24.93 -15.58
CA ILE A 136 -12.05 -25.12 -16.84
C ILE A 136 -10.88 -26.04 -16.52
N PHE A 137 -11.13 -27.34 -16.65
CA PHE A 137 -10.34 -28.22 -17.52
C PHE A 137 -10.98 -29.62 -17.52
N MET A 138 -11.64 -29.97 -18.63
CA MET A 138 -11.57 -31.27 -19.34
C MET A 138 -12.74 -31.40 -20.33
N PRO A 139 -12.56 -32.07 -21.47
CA PRO A 139 -11.46 -32.07 -22.45
C PRO A 139 -11.82 -31.31 -23.73
#